data_AF-A0A3N1NSP8-F1
#
_entry.id   AF-A0A3N1NSP8-F1
#
_cell.length_a   1.000
_cell.length_b   1.000
_cell.length_c   1.000
_cell.angle_alpha   90.00
_cell.angle_beta   90.00
_cell.angle_gamma   90.00
#
_symmetry.space_group_name_H-M   'P 1'
#
loop_
_entity.id
_entity.type
_entity.pdbx_description
1 polymer ?
#
loop_
_entity_poly.entity_id
_entity_poly.type
_entity_poly.pdbx_seq_one_letter_code
_entity_poly.pdbx_strand_id
1 'polypeptide(L)'
;MDTVNVNQRIRGTARTSIGVALILTAALTVAGCSNTPGGKTVDPSEAKKSIVDAVKESTDAVGGEWTVYRGPAAEVCTRSGGGDGARFVYILERSDTDGTDPAADIGTVEELWKSKGITTERFESGGSDPLTGIRGADGPVTSIGFNAYPQRYSITGVSKCSDGDVKDLRSAE
;
A
#
# COMPACT_ATOMS: atom_id res chain seq x y z
N MET A 1 -55.80 35.34 2.99
CA MET A 1 -55.47 33.91 2.88
C MET A 1 -54.39 33.60 3.90
N ASP A 2 -54.64 33.79 5.21
CA ASP A 2 -55.58 33.10 6.12
C ASP A 2 -54.96 31.84 6.75
N THR A 3 -54.45 32.04 7.98
CA THR A 3 -54.67 31.26 9.22
C THR A 3 -54.67 29.71 9.22
N VAL A 4 -53.68 29.14 9.93
CA VAL A 4 -53.78 28.39 11.22
C VAL A 4 -54.82 27.26 11.39
N ASN A 5 -54.29 26.10 11.84
CA ASN A 5 -54.77 25.11 12.85
C ASN A 5 -55.59 23.83 12.53
N VAL A 6 -54.96 22.70 12.91
CA VAL A 6 -55.32 21.72 13.98
C VAL A 6 -56.53 20.75 13.86
N ASN A 7 -56.20 19.48 14.20
CA ASN A 7 -56.97 18.39 14.81
C ASN A 7 -57.93 17.51 13.98
N GLN A 8 -57.70 16.19 14.05
CA GLN A 8 -58.58 15.20 14.72
C GLN A 8 -57.89 13.82 14.72
N ARG A 9 -57.39 13.29 15.85
CA ARG A 9 -58.08 12.48 16.87
C ARG A 9 -58.99 11.38 16.30
N ILE A 10 -58.47 10.15 16.23
CA ILE A 10 -59.28 8.93 16.37
C ILE A 10 -58.93 8.28 17.71
N ARG A 11 -59.99 8.12 18.50
CA ARG A 11 -60.06 7.45 19.81
C ARG A 11 -60.01 5.94 19.60
N GLY A 12 -59.49 5.17 20.57
CA GLY A 12 -59.79 3.74 20.61
C GLY A 12 -58.99 2.87 21.57
N THR A 13 -59.12 3.14 22.87
CA THR A 13 -59.36 2.16 23.95
C THR A 13 -58.36 1.01 24.23
N ALA A 14 -57.88 1.03 25.47
CA ALA A 14 -57.05 0.04 26.15
C ALA A 14 -57.67 -1.36 26.31
N ARG A 15 -56.80 -2.38 26.48
CA ARG A 15 -56.98 -3.51 27.41
C ARG A 15 -55.64 -4.23 27.65
N THR A 16 -55.10 -4.02 28.86
CA THR A 16 -54.50 -4.97 29.82
C THR A 16 -54.53 -6.45 29.40
N SER A 17 -53.54 -7.34 29.60
CA SER A 17 -52.70 -7.60 30.79
C SER A 17 -51.82 -8.85 30.55
N ILE A 18 -50.76 -9.03 31.36
CA ILE A 18 -50.00 -10.29 31.68
C ILE A 18 -49.15 -10.84 30.51
N GLY A 19 -47.83 -11.01 30.55
CA GLY A 19 -46.87 -11.19 31.64
C GLY A 19 -46.13 -12.52 31.43
N VAL A 20 -44.86 -12.52 31.01
CA VAL A 20 -43.84 -13.54 31.35
C VAL A 20 -42.46 -12.87 31.23
N ALA A 21 -41.77 -12.76 32.35
CA ALA A 21 -40.34 -12.47 32.40
C ALA A 21 -39.57 -13.74 32.06
N LEU A 22 -38.68 -13.68 31.08
CA LEU A 22 -37.62 -14.68 30.87
C LEU A 22 -36.28 -13.97 31.02
N ILE A 23 -35.72 -14.11 32.21
CA ILE A 23 -34.32 -13.80 32.51
C ILE A 23 -33.50 -14.96 31.93
N LEU A 24 -32.80 -14.71 30.83
CA LEU A 24 -31.77 -15.60 30.30
C LEU A 24 -30.41 -14.94 30.50
N THR A 25 -29.80 -15.27 31.63
CA THR A 25 -28.43 -14.93 31.99
C THR A 25 -27.48 -15.77 31.14
N ALA A 26 -27.06 -15.25 29.99
CA ALA A 26 -25.96 -15.83 29.23
C ALA A 26 -24.64 -15.18 29.71
N ALA A 27 -23.90 -15.89 30.54
CA ALA A 27 -22.53 -15.54 30.89
C ALA A 27 -21.64 -15.71 29.64
N LEU A 28 -21.40 -14.62 28.91
CA LEU A 28 -20.40 -14.57 27.86
C LEU A 28 -19.02 -14.42 28.51
N THR A 29 -18.35 -15.54 28.80
CA THR A 29 -16.90 -15.56 28.99
C THR A 29 -16.25 -15.44 27.62
N VAL A 30 -16.03 -14.20 27.16
CA VAL A 30 -15.23 -13.98 25.94
C VAL A 30 -13.76 -14.11 26.29
N ALA A 31 -13.13 -15.00 25.53
CA ALA A 31 -11.73 -15.35 25.40
C ALA A 31 -10.71 -14.29 25.84
N GLY A 32 -9.67 -14.77 26.52
CA GLY A 32 -8.51 -13.98 26.90
C GLY A 32 -7.85 -13.33 25.69
N CYS A 33 -7.61 -12.02 25.78
CA CYS A 33 -6.66 -11.34 24.92
C CYS A 33 -5.26 -11.91 25.23
N SER A 34 -4.78 -12.81 24.39
CA SER A 34 -3.36 -13.11 24.30
C SER A 34 -2.66 -11.81 23.89
N ASN A 35 -2.10 -11.10 24.88
CA ASN A 35 -1.10 -10.07 24.67
C ASN A 35 0.19 -10.77 24.22
N THR A 36 0.23 -11.24 22.97
CA THR A 36 1.48 -11.61 22.32
C THR A 36 2.14 -10.31 21.87
N PRO A 37 3.34 -9.96 22.35
CA PRO A 37 4.11 -8.86 21.79
C PRO A 37 4.66 -9.29 20.42
N GLY A 38 3.79 -9.25 19.41
CA GLY A 38 4.16 -9.37 18.00
C GLY A 38 3.67 -8.12 17.31
N GLY A 39 4.58 -7.30 16.78
CA GLY A 39 4.19 -6.17 15.95
C GLY A 39 3.25 -6.62 14.83
N LYS A 40 2.38 -5.71 14.34
CA LYS A 40 1.46 -5.99 13.24
C LYS A 40 2.22 -6.69 12.10
N THR A 41 1.89 -7.94 11.83
CA THR A 41 2.50 -8.70 10.76
C THR A 41 1.98 -8.21 9.41
N VAL A 42 2.84 -8.17 8.41
CA VAL A 42 2.46 -7.82 7.03
C VAL A 42 2.29 -9.11 6.26
N ASP A 43 1.16 -9.27 5.58
CA ASP A 43 0.89 -10.44 4.75
C ASP A 43 1.76 -10.41 3.47
N PRO A 44 2.37 -11.54 3.04
CA PRO A 44 3.20 -11.56 1.85
C PRO A 44 2.46 -11.19 0.55
N SER A 45 1.17 -11.52 0.41
CA SER A 45 0.40 -11.11 -0.77
C SER A 45 0.16 -9.61 -0.79
N GLU A 46 -0.09 -8.99 0.37
CA GLU A 46 -0.19 -7.54 0.53
C GLU A 46 1.14 -6.85 0.22
N ALA A 47 2.27 -7.39 0.70
CA ALA A 47 3.59 -6.84 0.42
C ALA A 47 3.95 -6.93 -1.07
N LYS A 48 3.63 -8.06 -1.73
CA LYS A 48 3.80 -8.25 -3.17
C LYS A 48 2.94 -7.26 -3.96
N LYS A 49 1.66 -7.14 -3.62
CA LYS A 49 0.75 -6.19 -4.27
C LYS A 49 1.21 -4.75 -4.09
N SER A 50 1.54 -4.35 -2.87
CA SER A 50 1.99 -3.01 -2.54
C SER A 50 3.15 -2.55 -3.43
N ILE A 51 4.17 -3.40 -3.61
CA ILE A 51 5.33 -3.01 -4.42
C ILE A 51 5.05 -3.04 -5.92
N VAL A 52 4.22 -3.98 -6.38
CA VAL A 52 3.79 -4.02 -7.79
C VAL A 52 2.99 -2.77 -8.14
N ASP A 53 2.04 -2.39 -7.30
CA ASP A 53 1.21 -1.20 -7.49
C ASP A 53 2.08 0.07 -7.45
N ALA A 54 2.97 0.21 -6.46
CA ALA A 54 3.83 1.39 -6.36
C ALA A 54 4.73 1.60 -7.59
N VAL A 55 5.33 0.53 -8.13
CA VAL A 55 6.16 0.62 -9.33
C VAL A 55 5.31 0.91 -10.57
N LYS A 56 4.17 0.21 -10.75
CA LYS A 56 3.30 0.41 -11.91
C LYS A 56 2.67 1.79 -11.96
N GLU A 57 2.15 2.27 -10.82
CA GLU A 57 1.61 3.63 -10.76
C GLU A 57 2.68 4.69 -11.05
N SER A 58 3.94 4.44 -10.67
CA SER A 58 5.04 5.33 -11.01
C SER A 58 5.36 5.32 -12.50
N THR A 59 5.34 4.15 -13.14
CA THR A 59 5.54 4.06 -14.60
C THR A 59 4.36 4.64 -15.38
N ASP A 60 3.13 4.47 -14.89
CA ASP A 60 1.92 5.03 -15.50
C ASP A 60 1.92 6.57 -15.43
N ALA A 61 2.42 7.14 -14.33
CA ALA A 61 2.50 8.59 -14.15
C ALA A 61 3.49 9.26 -15.13
N VAL A 62 4.59 8.59 -15.45
CA VAL A 62 5.59 9.06 -16.43
C VAL A 62 5.17 8.71 -17.87
N GLY A 63 4.41 7.62 -18.04
CA GLY A 63 3.98 7.11 -19.34
C GLY A 63 5.11 6.46 -20.13
N GLY A 64 4.77 6.06 -21.36
CA GLY A 64 5.61 5.27 -22.26
C GLY A 64 5.50 3.76 -22.02
N GLU A 65 6.26 3.01 -22.82
CA GLU A 65 6.24 1.55 -22.78
C GLU A 65 7.33 1.02 -21.85
N TRP A 66 6.91 0.28 -20.82
CA TRP A 66 7.78 -0.29 -19.80
C TRP A 66 7.76 -1.82 -19.86
N THR A 67 8.90 -2.43 -19.59
CA THR A 67 9.07 -3.89 -19.61
C THR A 67 9.51 -4.40 -18.25
N VAL A 68 9.06 -5.61 -17.89
CA VAL A 68 9.51 -6.26 -16.66
C VAL A 68 10.96 -6.70 -16.84
N TYR A 69 11.87 -6.06 -16.12
CA TYR A 69 13.25 -6.51 -16.01
C TYR A 69 13.39 -7.61 -14.97
N ARG A 70 12.71 -7.46 -13.82
CA ARG A 70 12.74 -8.44 -12.73
C ARG A 70 11.47 -8.44 -11.90
N GLY A 71 11.03 -9.63 -11.51
CA GLY A 71 10.09 -9.85 -10.42
C GLY A 71 8.61 -9.75 -10.81
N PRO A 72 7.70 -9.62 -9.82
CA PRO A 72 7.97 -9.47 -8.39
C PRO A 72 8.62 -10.70 -7.77
N ALA A 73 9.90 -10.60 -7.38
CA ALA A 73 10.69 -11.73 -6.90
C ALA A 73 10.79 -11.71 -5.37
N ALA A 74 10.42 -12.81 -4.71
CA ALA A 74 10.58 -12.97 -3.27
C ALA A 74 12.06 -13.10 -2.88
N GLU A 75 12.48 -12.39 -1.83
CA GLU A 75 13.82 -12.41 -1.23
C GLU A 75 13.73 -12.48 0.29
N VAL A 76 14.76 -13.04 0.94
CA VAL A 76 14.82 -13.10 2.41
C VAL A 76 15.04 -11.68 2.96
N CYS A 77 14.36 -11.37 4.06
CA CYS A 77 14.56 -10.16 4.84
C CYS A 77 14.45 -10.45 6.35
N THR A 78 14.90 -9.52 7.18
CA THR A 78 14.72 -9.60 8.64
C THR A 78 13.55 -8.73 9.06
N ARG A 79 12.60 -9.30 9.79
CA ARG A 79 11.46 -8.54 10.32
C ARG A 79 11.91 -7.61 11.45
N SER A 80 11.13 -6.56 11.72
CA SER A 80 11.41 -5.59 12.80
C SER A 80 11.48 -6.22 14.20
N GLY A 81 10.78 -7.35 14.41
CA GLY A 81 10.83 -8.14 15.64
C GLY A 81 11.93 -9.23 15.65
N GLY A 82 12.79 -9.25 14.64
CA GLY A 82 13.73 -10.35 14.39
C GLY A 82 13.10 -11.51 13.60
N GLY A 83 13.94 -12.47 13.23
CA GLY A 83 13.56 -13.63 12.43
C GLY A 83 13.41 -13.36 10.93
N ASP A 84 13.43 -14.45 10.16
CA ASP A 84 13.43 -14.43 8.69
C ASP A 84 12.03 -14.26 8.13
N GLY A 85 11.86 -13.29 7.24
CA GLY A 85 10.66 -13.11 6.43
C GLY A 85 10.96 -12.94 4.96
N ALA A 86 9.95 -12.49 4.22
CA ALA A 86 10.02 -12.30 2.79
C ALA A 86 9.80 -10.83 2.41
N ARG A 87 10.49 -10.36 1.39
CA ARG A 87 10.20 -9.09 0.72
C ARG A 87 10.17 -9.33 -0.78
N PHE A 88 9.55 -8.43 -1.52
CA PHE A 88 9.41 -8.54 -2.96
C PHE A 88 10.18 -7.42 -3.65
N VAL A 89 10.96 -7.79 -4.67
CA VAL A 89 11.66 -6.85 -5.55
C VAL A 89 10.98 -6.85 -6.91
N TYR A 90 10.60 -5.68 -7.40
CA TYR A 90 9.99 -5.52 -8.72
C TYR A 90 10.64 -4.37 -9.48
N ILE A 91 11.03 -4.63 -10.73
CA ILE A 91 11.79 -3.70 -11.55
C ILE A 91 11.15 -3.60 -12.93
N LEU A 92 10.76 -2.39 -13.30
CA LEU A 92 10.35 -2.02 -14.65
C LEU A 92 11.44 -1.16 -15.30
N GLU A 93 11.69 -1.39 -16.58
CA GLU A 93 12.65 -0.64 -17.39
C GLU A 93 12.04 -0.18 -18.71
N ARG A 94 12.47 1.00 -19.16
CA ARG A 94 12.12 1.61 -20.44
C ARG A 94 13.40 2.00 -21.16
N SER A 95 13.68 1.35 -22.29
CA SER A 95 14.87 1.63 -23.11
C SER A 95 14.66 2.78 -24.08
N ASP A 96 13.43 2.98 -24.55
CA ASP A 96 13.09 4.12 -25.42
C ASP A 96 12.95 5.40 -24.58
N THR A 97 13.98 6.23 -24.63
CA THR A 97 14.07 7.49 -23.87
C THR A 97 14.08 8.71 -24.78
N ASP A 98 13.86 8.52 -26.08
CA ASP A 98 13.79 9.61 -27.05
C ASP A 98 12.61 10.54 -26.73
N GLY A 99 12.89 11.83 -26.67
CA GLY A 99 11.88 12.86 -26.37
C GLY A 99 11.37 12.87 -24.93
N THR A 100 12.01 12.14 -24.00
CA THR A 100 11.73 12.24 -22.56
C THR A 100 12.27 13.55 -21.96
N ASP A 101 11.70 13.96 -20.83
CA ASP A 101 12.20 15.06 -20.01
C ASP A 101 12.51 14.54 -18.60
N PRO A 102 13.76 14.11 -18.33
CA PRO A 102 14.13 13.55 -17.04
C PRO A 102 13.77 14.42 -15.85
N ALA A 103 13.87 15.76 -15.98
CA ALA A 103 13.58 16.66 -14.88
C ALA A 103 12.08 16.73 -14.57
N ALA A 104 11.23 16.78 -15.60
CA ALA A 104 9.78 16.76 -15.45
C ALA A 104 9.28 15.40 -14.94
N ASP A 105 9.83 14.30 -15.46
CA ASP A 105 9.46 12.94 -15.07
C ASP A 105 9.84 12.66 -13.61
N ILE A 106 11.04 13.10 -13.18
CA ILE A 106 11.44 13.04 -11.76
C ILE A 106 10.49 13.85 -10.88
N GLY A 107 10.07 15.04 -11.31
CA GLY A 107 9.10 15.86 -10.59
C GLY A 107 7.75 15.17 -10.41
N THR A 108 7.24 14.56 -11.48
CA THR A 108 5.98 13.80 -11.47
C THR A 108 6.03 12.63 -10.49
N VAL A 109 7.10 11.84 -10.53
CA VAL A 109 7.30 10.70 -9.62
C VAL A 109 7.47 11.16 -8.18
N GLU A 110 8.18 12.26 -7.95
CA GLU A 110 8.36 12.83 -6.62
C GLU A 110 7.03 13.23 -5.97
N GLU A 111 6.17 13.92 -6.70
CA GLU A 111 4.85 14.33 -6.23
C GLU A 111 3.97 13.12 -5.91
N LEU A 112 3.96 12.12 -6.80
CA LEU A 112 3.24 10.86 -6.59
C LEU A 112 3.71 10.17 -5.30
N TRP A 113 5.00 10.02 -5.12
CA TRP A 113 5.58 9.33 -3.96
C TRP A 113 5.28 10.08 -2.65
N LYS A 114 5.46 11.40 -2.63
CA LYS A 114 5.11 12.23 -1.46
C LYS A 114 3.63 12.09 -1.10
N SER A 115 2.73 12.05 -2.09
CA SER A 115 1.28 11.88 -1.84
C SER A 115 0.93 10.55 -1.15
N LYS A 116 1.81 9.54 -1.28
CA LYS A 116 1.69 8.21 -0.67
C LYS A 116 2.46 8.08 0.66
N GLY A 117 3.03 9.17 1.16
CA GLY A 117 3.82 9.17 2.38
C GLY A 117 5.19 8.52 2.24
N ILE A 118 5.74 8.46 1.02
CA ILE A 118 7.12 8.05 0.76
C ILE A 118 8.01 9.29 0.93
N THR A 119 9.04 9.18 1.76
CA THR A 119 10.10 10.19 1.90
C THR A 119 10.96 10.16 0.64
N THR A 120 11.27 11.30 0.04
CA THR A 120 11.99 11.35 -1.23
C THR A 120 13.29 12.15 -1.16
N GLU A 121 14.30 11.72 -1.92
CA GLU A 121 15.59 12.40 -2.09
C GLU A 121 16.01 12.32 -3.56
N ARG A 122 16.14 13.48 -4.22
CA ARG A 122 16.72 13.55 -5.57
C ARG A 122 18.22 13.34 -5.51
N PHE A 123 18.78 12.74 -6.55
CA PHE A 123 20.23 12.61 -6.70
C PHE A 123 20.67 12.96 -8.11
N GLU A 124 21.94 13.33 -8.22
CA GLU A 124 22.64 13.62 -9.45
C GLU A 124 24.07 13.06 -9.33
N SER A 125 24.56 12.35 -10.35
CA SER A 125 25.97 11.94 -10.39
C SER A 125 26.87 13.11 -10.75
N GLY A 126 28.16 13.05 -10.43
CA GLY A 126 29.11 14.03 -10.95
C GLY A 126 29.34 13.89 -12.46
N GLY A 127 29.93 14.92 -13.08
CA GLY A 127 30.33 14.92 -14.49
C GLY A 127 29.68 16.04 -15.30
N SER A 128 29.98 16.10 -16.60
CA SER A 128 29.39 17.06 -17.53
C SER A 128 28.02 16.64 -18.08
N ASP A 129 27.70 15.35 -17.98
CA ASP A 129 26.41 14.75 -18.35
C ASP A 129 25.95 13.86 -17.19
N PRO A 130 25.32 14.45 -16.17
CA PRO A 130 25.07 13.74 -14.93
C PRO A 130 23.85 12.81 -15.02
N LEU A 131 23.97 11.64 -14.40
CA LEU A 131 22.87 10.70 -14.21
C LEU A 131 21.98 11.19 -13.08
N THR A 132 20.70 11.42 -13.39
CA THR A 132 19.73 11.96 -12.44
C THR A 132 18.68 10.94 -12.04
N GLY A 133 18.09 11.15 -10.87
CA GLY A 133 16.99 10.32 -10.41
C GLY A 133 16.48 10.74 -9.05
N ILE A 134 15.65 9.87 -8.50
CA ILE A 134 15.05 10.06 -7.18
C ILE A 134 14.96 8.74 -6.44
N ARG A 135 15.23 8.80 -5.14
CA ARG A 135 15.08 7.69 -4.20
C ARG A 135 13.89 7.97 -3.29
N GLY A 136 13.21 6.91 -2.91
CA GLY A 136 12.09 6.91 -2.00
C GLY A 136 12.30 5.87 -0.90
N ALA A 137 11.84 6.17 0.31
CA ALA A 137 11.82 5.27 1.45
C ALA A 137 10.56 5.50 2.29
N ASP A 138 10.33 4.61 3.26
CA ASP A 138 9.18 4.67 4.17
C ASP A 138 7.82 4.50 3.46
N GLY A 139 6.73 4.90 4.14
CA GLY A 139 5.38 4.77 3.60
C GLY A 139 5.02 3.30 3.33
N PRO A 140 4.55 2.92 2.12
CA PRO A 140 4.20 1.55 1.75
C PRO A 140 5.40 0.67 1.34
N VAL A 141 6.61 1.22 1.22
CA VAL A 141 7.80 0.51 0.71
C VAL A 141 8.91 0.40 1.76
N THR A 142 9.90 -0.45 1.52
CA THR A 142 11.22 -0.33 2.18
C THR A 142 12.06 0.69 1.43
N SER A 143 12.09 0.57 0.10
CA SER A 143 12.70 1.53 -0.79
C SER A 143 12.06 1.49 -2.17
N ILE A 144 12.14 2.61 -2.88
CA ILE A 144 11.82 2.72 -4.29
C ILE A 144 12.80 3.69 -4.95
N GLY A 145 13.14 3.50 -6.22
CA GLY A 145 14.08 4.37 -6.91
C GLY A 145 13.72 4.50 -8.38
N PHE A 146 13.80 5.72 -8.91
CA PHE A 146 13.60 6.04 -10.31
C PHE A 146 14.90 6.64 -10.84
N ASN A 147 15.53 5.91 -11.76
CA ASN A 147 16.71 6.36 -12.49
C ASN A 147 16.23 6.89 -13.85
N ALA A 148 16.40 8.18 -14.10
CA ALA A 148 15.98 8.83 -15.35
C ALA A 148 17.18 9.01 -16.28
N TYR A 149 17.89 7.92 -16.59
CA TYR A 149 19.16 8.01 -17.31
C TYR A 149 18.92 8.12 -18.83
N PRO A 150 19.75 8.87 -19.57
CA PRO A 150 19.55 9.10 -21.01
C PRO A 150 19.52 7.85 -21.89
N GLN A 151 20.02 6.72 -21.39
CA GLN A 151 20.07 5.46 -22.13
C GLN A 151 18.94 4.51 -21.74
N ARG A 152 18.35 4.73 -20.55
CA ARG A 152 17.37 3.83 -19.95
C ARG A 152 16.76 4.44 -18.71
N TYR A 153 15.44 4.40 -18.64
CA TYR A 153 14.71 4.63 -17.41
C TYR A 153 14.52 3.33 -16.64
N SER A 154 14.64 3.37 -15.32
CA SER A 154 14.27 2.22 -14.48
C SER A 154 13.59 2.65 -13.19
N ILE A 155 12.55 1.90 -12.81
CA ILE A 155 11.92 2.00 -11.50
C ILE A 155 12.15 0.69 -10.76
N THR A 156 12.84 0.76 -9.63
CA THR A 156 13.15 -0.38 -8.75
C THR A 156 12.41 -0.22 -7.44
N GLY A 157 11.52 -1.16 -7.13
CA GLY A 157 10.80 -1.20 -5.87
C GLY A 157 11.21 -2.38 -4.99
N VAL A 158 11.28 -2.14 -3.68
CA VAL A 158 11.44 -3.14 -2.63
C VAL A 158 10.31 -3.01 -1.59
N SER A 159 9.50 -4.05 -1.43
CA SER A 159 8.41 -4.07 -0.44
C SER A 159 8.93 -4.02 1.00
N LYS A 160 8.03 -3.75 1.95
CA LYS A 160 8.27 -4.07 3.36
C LYS A 160 8.52 -5.57 3.56
N CYS A 161 9.26 -5.89 4.61
CA CYS A 161 9.42 -7.26 5.05
C CYS A 161 8.09 -7.79 5.60
N SER A 162 7.64 -8.93 5.08
CA SER A 162 6.40 -9.61 5.39
C SER A 162 6.64 -10.97 6.04
N ASP A 163 5.56 -11.59 6.46
CA ASP A 163 5.57 -13.01 6.81
C ASP A 163 5.83 -13.89 5.58
N GLY A 164 6.10 -15.17 5.84
CA GLY A 164 6.32 -16.20 4.81
C GLY A 164 7.77 -16.65 4.67
N ASP A 165 7.92 -17.88 4.18
CA ASP A 165 9.19 -18.47 3.75
C ASP A 165 9.39 -18.26 2.24
N VAL A 166 10.59 -17.87 1.83
CA VAL A 166 10.89 -17.52 0.44
C VAL A 166 10.84 -18.73 -0.49
N LYS A 167 11.16 -19.94 -0.01
CA LYS A 167 11.10 -21.16 -0.83
C LYS A 167 9.65 -21.51 -1.13
N ASP A 168 8.78 -21.40 -0.13
CA ASP A 168 7.35 -21.64 -0.30
C ASP A 168 6.73 -20.63 -1.26
N LEU A 169 7.04 -19.34 -1.07
CA LEU A 169 6.52 -18.26 -1.91
C LEU A 169 6.97 -18.37 -3.38
N ARG A 170 8.20 -18.83 -3.64
CA ARG A 170 8.71 -19.05 -5.01
C ARG A 170 8.15 -20.30 -5.67
N SER A 171 7.69 -21.27 -4.89
CA SER A 171 7.13 -22.52 -5.42
C SER A 171 5.66 -22.38 -5.84
N ALA A 172 5.01 -21.29 -5.43
CA ALA A 172 3.62 -20.98 -5.72
C ALA A 172 3.43 -20.08 -6.97
N GLU A 173 4.52 -19.68 -7.64
CA GLU A 173 4.53 -18.86 -8.87
C GLU A 173 4.56 -19.72 -10.13
#